data_AF-A0A967IU07-F1
#
_entry.id   AF-A0A967IU07-F1
#
_cell.length_a   1.000
_cell.length_b   1.000
_cell.length_c   1.000
_cell.angle_alpha   90.00
_cell.angle_beta   90.00
_cell.angle_gamma   90.00
#
_symmetry.space_group_name_H-M   'P 1'
#
loop_
_entity.id
_entity.type
_entity.pdbx_description
1 polymer ?
#
loop_
_entity_poly.entity_id
_entity_poly.type
_entity_poly.pdbx_seq_one_letter_code
_entity_poly.pdbx_strand_id
1 'polypeptide(L)' 'TLRHQRTGFTANAMVAWKVDEDRIEAVGQKMAAFQQVSHCYRRNPSHDWPYNLYTMVHASDERSCRETARKMS' A
#
# COMPACT_ATOMS: atom_id res chain seq x y z
N THR A 1 -30.34 -4.22 11.23
CA THR A 1 -29.75 -3.40 10.14
C THR A 1 -28.49 -2.73 10.67
N LEU A 2 -27.31 -3.32 10.46
CA LEU A 2 -26.06 -2.73 10.92
C LEU A 2 -25.55 -1.74 9.85
N ARG A 3 -25.83 -0.46 10.07
CA ARG A 3 -25.31 0.64 9.25
C ARG A 3 -24.38 1.47 10.13
N HIS A 4 -23.07 1.16 10.11
CA HIS A 4 -22.02 2.09 10.55
C HIS A 4 -20.64 1.74 9.96
N GLN A 5 -20.52 1.48 8.65
CA GLN A 5 -19.24 1.66 7.97
C GLN A 5 -19.12 3.11 7.49
N ARG A 6 -19.04 4.06 8.44
CA ARG A 6 -18.28 5.29 8.21
C ARG A 6 -16.89 5.02 8.77
N THR A 7 -16.18 4.06 8.20
CA THR A 7 -14.74 4.01 8.41
C THR A 7 -14.22 5.34 7.88
N GLY A 8 -13.44 6.07 8.66
CA GLY A 8 -12.98 7.44 8.34
C GLY A 8 -12.05 7.54 7.13
N PHE A 9 -12.06 6.54 6.24
CA PHE A 9 -11.27 6.44 5.04
C PHE A 9 -12.13 6.79 3.82
N THR A 10 -12.03 8.04 3.37
CA THR A 10 -12.70 8.51 2.14
C THR A 10 -11.77 8.41 0.93
N ALA A 11 -10.46 8.26 1.15
CA ALA A 11 -9.45 8.17 0.13
C ALA A 11 -8.76 6.81 0.13
N ASN A 12 -8.44 6.35 -1.08
CA ASN A 12 -7.87 5.05 -1.38
C ASN A 12 -6.70 5.27 -2.36
N ALA A 13 -5.52 4.73 -2.06
CA ALA A 13 -4.37 4.84 -2.95
C ALA A 13 -3.69 3.49 -3.12
N MET A 14 -3.49 3.08 -4.38
CA MET A 14 -2.62 1.96 -4.71
C MET A 14 -1.21 2.51 -4.95
N VAL A 15 -0.23 2.02 -4.20
CA VAL A 15 1.17 2.37 -4.38
C VAL A 15 1.91 1.16 -4.93
N ALA A 16 2.66 1.38 -6.01
CA ALA A 16 3.48 0.37 -6.66
C ALA A 16 4.95 0.64 -6.31
N TRP A 17 5.66 -0.40 -5.88
CA TRP A 17 7.03 -0.36 -5.41
C TRP A 17 7.91 -1.24 -6.29
N LYS A 18 9.12 -0.75 -6.58
CA LYS A 18 10.18 -1.56 -7.17
C LYS A 18 11.13 -1.95 -6.05
N VAL A 19 11.18 -3.24 -5.75
CA VAL A 19 11.96 -3.80 -4.65
C VAL A 19 12.87 -4.89 -5.21
N ASP A 20 14.09 -5.02 -4.71
CA ASP A 20 14.94 -6.16 -5.08
C ASP A 20 14.28 -7.48 -4.65
N GLU A 21 14.29 -8.50 -5.52
CA GLU A 21 13.53 -9.75 -5.33
C GLU A 21 13.95 -10.51 -4.06
N ASP A 22 15.23 -10.42 -3.68
CA ASP A 22 15.78 -11.00 -2.45
C ASP A 22 15.30 -10.29 -1.16
N ARG A 23 14.77 -9.07 -1.30
CA ARG A 23 14.28 -8.24 -0.18
C ARG A 23 12.76 -8.12 -0.12
N ILE A 24 12.04 -8.64 -1.10
CA ILE A 24 10.58 -8.50 -1.21
C ILE A 24 9.85 -8.89 0.08
N GLU A 25 10.21 -10.03 0.67
CA GLU A 25 9.52 -10.52 1.85
C GLU A 25 9.72 -9.58 3.04
N ALA A 26 10.97 -9.19 3.31
CA ALA A 26 11.31 -8.28 4.40
C ALA A 26 10.68 -6.89 4.22
N VAL A 27 10.66 -6.36 3.00
CA VAL A 27 10.03 -5.07 2.69
C VAL A 27 8.51 -5.17 2.78
N GLY A 28 7.92 -6.23 2.23
CA GLY A 28 6.48 -6.48 2.29
C GLY A 28 5.96 -6.59 3.73
N GLN A 29 6.68 -7.31 4.60
CA GLN A 29 6.34 -7.39 6.02
C GLN A 29 6.38 -6.01 6.70
N LYS A 30 7.40 -5.19 6.42
CA LYS A 30 7.49 -3.82 6.95
C LYS A 30 6.35 -2.94 6.47
N MET A 31 6.02 -3.00 5.18
CA MET A 31 4.93 -2.21 4.60
C MET A 31 3.55 -2.65 5.11
N ALA A 32 3.32 -3.97 5.24
CA ALA A 32 2.07 -4.51 5.77
C ALA A 32 1.83 -4.16 7.25
N ALA A 33 2.87 -3.81 8.00
CA ALA A 33 2.75 -3.40 9.40
C ALA A 33 2.15 -1.99 9.58
N PHE A 34 2.04 -1.19 8.51
CA PHE A 34 1.38 0.12 8.58
C PHE A 34 -0.13 -0.06 8.72
N GLN A 35 -0.72 0.56 9.74
CA GLN A 35 -2.17 0.47 9.99
C GLN A 35 -3.04 0.96 8.82
N GLN A 36 -2.48 1.85 7.99
CA GLN A 36 -3.17 2.38 6.80
C GLN A 36 -3.14 1.41 5.62
N VAL A 37 -2.30 0.36 5.66
CA VAL A 37 -2.16 -0.64 4.60
C VAL A 37 -3.09 -1.81 4.89
N SER A 38 -4.06 -2.06 4.01
CA SER A 38 -4.97 -3.20 4.13
C SER A 38 -4.49 -4.43 3.37
N HIS A 39 -3.76 -4.22 2.28
CA HIS A 39 -3.25 -5.26 1.40
C HIS A 39 -1.82 -4.93 1.01
N CYS A 40 -0.93 -5.90 1.14
CA CYS A 40 0.43 -5.85 0.63
C CYS A 40 0.69 -7.14 -0.13
N TYR A 41 0.96 -7.05 -1.43
CA TYR A 41 1.11 -8.24 -2.27
C TYR A 41 2.13 -8.05 -3.37
N ARG A 42 2.82 -9.15 -3.70
CA ARG A 42 3.76 -9.22 -4.81
C ARG A 42 3.02 -9.52 -6.11
N ARG A 43 3.49 -8.95 -7.22
CA ARG A 43 3.16 -9.40 -8.58
C ARG A 43 4.43 -9.55 -9.39
N ASN A 44 4.43 -10.46 -10.35
CA ASN A 44 5.54 -10.55 -11.30
C ASN A 44 5.62 -9.26 -12.12
N PRO A 45 6.77 -8.58 -12.16
CA PRO A 45 6.94 -7.38 -12.97
C PRO A 45 6.96 -7.75 -14.46
N SER A 46 6.64 -6.77 -15.32
CA SER A 46 6.84 -6.88 -16.77
C SER A 46 7.92 -5.88 -17.22
N HIS A 47 8.39 -6.03 -18.46
CA HIS A 47 9.41 -5.15 -19.04
C HIS A 47 9.01 -3.66 -18.97
N ASP A 48 7.77 -3.35 -19.30
CA ASP A 48 7.26 -1.97 -19.34
C ASP A 48 6.74 -1.48 -17.97
N TRP A 49 6.64 -2.37 -16.98
CA TRP A 49 6.15 -2.06 -15.63
C TRP A 49 6.94 -2.85 -14.56
N PRO A 50 8.11 -2.32 -14.14
CA PRO A 50 9.06 -3.06 -13.30
C PRO A 50 8.70 -3.04 -11.80
N TYR A 51 7.45 -2.75 -11.44
CA TYR A 51 6.99 -2.71 -10.05
C TYR A 51 6.45 -4.08 -9.63
N ASN A 52 6.98 -4.61 -8.54
CA ASN A 52 6.79 -5.99 -8.11
C ASN A 52 6.13 -6.12 -6.73
N LEU A 53 5.99 -5.04 -5.97
CA LEU A 53 5.27 -5.02 -4.69
C LEU A 53 4.22 -3.91 -4.70
N TYR A 54 3.04 -4.19 -4.15
CA TYR A 54 1.90 -3.29 -4.18
C TYR A 54 1.30 -3.15 -2.79
N THR A 55 0.98 -1.93 -2.38
CA THR A 55 0.28 -1.65 -1.11
C THR A 55 -1.00 -0.87 -1.36
N MET A 56 -2.10 -1.33 -0.78
CA MET A 56 -3.37 -0.61 -0.77
C MET A 56 -3.48 0.23 0.50
N VAL A 57 -3.44 1.56 0.36
CA VAL A 57 -3.46 2.55 1.45
C VAL A 57 -4.85 3.19 1.57
N HIS A 58 -5.33 3.31 2.81
CA HIS A 58 -6.59 3.97 3.16
C HIS A 58 -6.34 5.16 4.10
N ALA A 59 -6.93 6.31 3.80
CA ALA A 59 -6.84 7.50 4.64
C ALA A 59 -8.07 8.41 4.51
N SER A 60 -8.18 9.43 5.36
CA SER A 60 -9.28 10.40 5.38
C SER A 60 -9.28 11.38 4.21
N ASP A 61 -8.18 11.45 3.47
CA ASP A 61 -7.99 12.33 2.31
C ASP A 61 -6.75 11.88 1.51
N GLU A 62 -6.63 12.40 0.28
CA GLU A 62 -5.53 12.06 -0.63
C GLU A 62 -4.15 12.46 -0.08
N ARG A 63 -4.08 13.60 0.64
CA ARG A 63 -2.84 14.09 1.23
C ARG A 63 -2.30 13.09 2.25
N SER A 64 -3.16 12.55 3.10
CA SER A 64 -2.82 11.57 4.12
C SER A 64 -2.37 10.23 3.51
N CYS A 65 -3.00 9.80 2.40
CA CYS A 65 -2.50 8.66 1.62
C CYS A 65 -1.07 8.92 1.11
N ARG A 66 -0.83 10.10 0.55
CA ARG A 66 0.49 10.49 0.01
C ARG A 66 1.55 10.60 1.10
N GLU A 67 1.21 11.14 2.27
CA GLU A 67 2.11 11.19 3.43
C GLU A 67 2.44 9.79 3.94
N THR A 68 1.48 8.87 3.96
CA THR A 68 1.72 7.46 4.32
C THR A 68 2.64 6.79 3.32
N ALA A 69 2.41 6.96 2.02
CA ALA A 69 3.30 6.46 0.97
C ALA A 69 4.74 7.00 1.14
N ARG A 70 4.91 8.28 1.45
CA ARG A 70 6.24 8.87 1.72
C ARG A 70 6.94 8.26 2.94
N LYS A 71 6.20 7.85 3.98
CA LYS A 71 6.77 7.19 5.16
C LYS A 71 7.25 5.76 4.91
N MET A 72 6.72 5.11 3.87
CA MET A 72 7.09 3.74 3.48
C MET A 72 8.25 3.69 2.46
N SER A 73 8.60 4.83 1.86
CA SER A 73 9.70 4.98 0.89
C SER A 73 11.05 5.08 1.60
#